data_AF-A0AAU0MLE4-F1
#
_entry.id   AF-A0AAU0MLE4-F1
#
_cell.length_a   1.000
_cell.length_b   1.000
_cell.length_c   1.000
_cell.angle_alpha   90.00
_cell.angle_beta   90.00
_cell.angle_gamma   90.00
#
_symmetry.space_group_name_H-M   'P 1'
#
loop_
_entity.id
_entity.type
_entity.pdbx_description
1 polymer ?
#
loop_
_entity_poly.entity_id
_entity_poly.type
_entity_poly.pdbx_seq_one_letter_code
_entity_poly.pdbx_strand_id
1 'polypeptide(L)'
;MERAGRRVVAPIEPEPAPVPAQHFPDDFAEVLEATSTSRSTIGCVIPAYNEEESIAAVLESLLRQTRVPDVIHVVVNNTSDGTVREASKFAGPHEITTELGDQFTEVFIHDIGKNPDKKVGALNYGYSLVEGYDYLLGVDGDTTADNRAVEYLESEILADSRIGGISAIYSIDDAPIKGLVAQFLIAGQRTQFAAFNMQNLLRGRNMAVLGGQFSIFATKALRDVMRENHQNTPWVRDSEVEDSLLSLQIKSAGYLTKISPFAHADVGGMTTLRALDAQQVKWTYGAIELMWPGQRGDTKGQPFHPNLRLRWFENFSMLTNIVVRVAFIFLLVGSLSIGAFVFSPLWLIPPVIAVLLNVRVAMTMQDKTKRDILFAATGIPAELYMWVRISHFLRAWTSFLSRKKVDNWAAQAKAEKGGGFAHWAPLFVGIGVVIAIGVIWSLLGTEVQSAILAVGWPVLAIVTVVQTLFMFFKLVRRQYGYRV
;
A
#
# COMPACT_ATOMS: atom_id res chain seq x y z
N MET A 1 96.30 -1.83 -30.06
CA MET A 1 95.46 -2.23 -28.90
C MET A 1 95.53 -1.08 -27.90
N GLU A 2 94.49 -0.44 -27.40
CA GLU A 2 93.05 -0.63 -27.53
C GLU A 2 92.38 0.65 -26.98
N ARG A 3 91.57 1.27 -27.86
CA ARG A 3 90.36 2.10 -27.69
C ARG A 3 90.16 3.10 -26.53
N ALA A 4 89.85 4.31 -26.99
CA ALA A 4 89.18 5.41 -26.30
C ALA A 4 87.75 5.07 -25.83
N GLY A 5 87.33 5.74 -24.74
CA GLY A 5 85.94 5.85 -24.29
C GLY A 5 85.75 7.13 -23.49
N ARG A 6 85.65 8.28 -24.19
CA ARG A 6 85.40 9.61 -23.63
C ARG A 6 83.92 9.68 -23.21
N ARG A 7 83.64 9.83 -21.91
CA ARG A 7 82.29 10.11 -21.39
C ARG A 7 81.85 11.50 -21.87
N VAL A 8 80.72 11.54 -22.57
CA VAL A 8 80.01 12.75 -22.99
C VAL A 8 79.25 13.28 -21.77
N VAL A 9 79.53 14.52 -21.35
CA VAL A 9 78.70 15.26 -20.40
C VAL A 9 77.66 16.00 -21.21
N ALA A 10 76.38 15.64 -21.01
CA ALA A 10 75.25 16.29 -21.67
C ALA A 10 75.00 17.70 -21.09
N PRO A 11 74.42 18.64 -21.85
CA PRO A 11 74.14 19.99 -21.38
C PRO A 11 73.02 19.98 -20.33
N ILE A 12 73.11 20.89 -19.36
CA ILE A 12 72.07 21.16 -18.38
C ILE A 12 70.88 21.83 -19.11
N GLU A 13 69.73 21.16 -19.14
CA GLU A 13 68.47 21.75 -19.62
C GLU A 13 68.00 22.86 -18.66
N PRO A 14 67.45 23.98 -19.16
CA PRO A 14 66.87 25.01 -18.31
C PRO A 14 65.59 24.49 -17.63
N GLU A 15 65.42 24.89 -16.37
CA GLU A 15 64.30 24.56 -15.50
C GLU A 15 62.95 24.89 -16.19
N PRO A 16 61.96 23.98 -16.20
CA PRO A 16 60.66 24.27 -16.79
C PRO A 16 59.99 25.41 -16.03
N ALA A 17 59.43 26.37 -16.78
CA ALA A 17 58.68 27.49 -16.21
C ALA A 17 57.57 26.98 -15.26
N PRO A 18 57.31 27.68 -14.15
CA PRO A 18 56.28 27.27 -13.20
C PRO A 18 54.93 27.20 -13.92
N VAL A 19 54.34 26.01 -13.93
CA VAL A 19 52.98 25.78 -14.39
C VAL A 19 52.06 26.66 -13.53
N PRO A 20 51.22 27.53 -14.10
CA PRO A 20 50.29 28.33 -13.30
C PRO A 20 49.42 27.37 -12.50
N ALA A 21 49.38 27.58 -11.18
CA ALA A 21 48.54 26.81 -10.27
C ALA A 21 47.09 26.87 -10.77
N GLN A 22 46.63 25.75 -11.34
CA GLN A 22 45.26 25.59 -11.79
C GLN A 22 44.33 25.82 -10.60
N HIS A 23 43.26 26.58 -10.83
CA HIS A 23 42.16 26.99 -9.93
C HIS A 23 41.35 25.81 -9.31
N PHE A 24 41.96 24.66 -9.07
CA PHE A 24 41.29 23.47 -8.53
C PHE A 24 40.66 23.63 -7.14
N PRO A 25 41.18 24.44 -6.20
CA PRO A 25 40.55 24.55 -4.88
C PRO A 25 39.20 25.27 -4.95
N ASP A 26 39.12 26.32 -5.76
CA ASP A 26 37.93 27.18 -5.84
C ASP A 26 36.82 26.51 -6.65
N ASP A 27 37.14 25.84 -7.76
CA ASP A 27 36.16 25.03 -8.51
C ASP A 27 35.60 23.86 -7.67
N PHE A 28 36.46 23.20 -6.87
CA PHE A 28 36.01 22.09 -6.03
C PHE A 28 35.21 22.58 -4.83
N ALA A 29 35.58 23.74 -4.26
CA ALA A 29 34.82 24.40 -3.20
C ALA A 29 33.48 24.94 -3.70
N GLU A 30 33.41 25.52 -4.90
CA GLU A 30 32.16 25.96 -5.54
C GLU A 30 31.26 24.77 -5.88
N VAL A 31 31.82 23.64 -6.35
CA VAL A 31 31.04 22.41 -6.56
C VAL A 31 30.56 21.84 -5.23
N LEU A 32 31.37 21.86 -4.16
CA LEU A 32 30.97 21.43 -2.82
C LEU A 32 29.92 22.37 -2.21
N GLU A 33 30.07 23.68 -2.37
CA GLU A 33 29.10 24.68 -1.94
C GLU A 33 27.80 24.52 -2.71
N ALA A 34 27.84 24.44 -4.06
CA ALA A 34 26.67 24.19 -4.90
C ALA A 34 25.96 22.87 -4.57
N THR A 35 26.71 21.82 -4.23
CA THR A 35 26.14 20.52 -3.79
C THR A 35 25.57 20.61 -2.36
N SER A 36 26.13 21.48 -1.51
CA SER A 36 25.63 21.73 -0.14
C SER A 36 24.46 22.71 -0.08
N THR A 37 24.25 23.53 -1.12
CA THR A 37 23.20 24.55 -1.20
C THR A 37 22.02 24.18 -2.11
N SER A 38 22.15 23.16 -2.96
CA SER A 38 21.05 22.70 -3.82
C SER A 38 20.07 21.86 -3.01
N ARG A 39 19.03 22.52 -2.47
CA ARG A 39 17.83 21.86 -1.97
C ARG A 39 17.29 20.90 -3.04
N SER A 40 16.94 19.68 -2.66
CA SER A 40 16.31 18.73 -3.59
C SER A 40 15.00 19.26 -4.12
N THR A 41 14.71 18.99 -5.39
CA THR A 41 13.49 19.43 -6.05
C THR A 41 12.43 18.33 -6.03
N ILE A 42 11.19 18.69 -5.69
CA ILE A 42 10.05 17.79 -5.56
C ILE A 42 8.90 18.28 -6.45
N GLY A 43 8.56 17.48 -7.47
CA GLY A 43 7.34 17.67 -8.25
C GLY A 43 6.21 16.79 -7.71
N CYS A 44 5.10 17.40 -7.34
CA CYS A 44 3.91 16.69 -6.86
C CYS A 44 2.93 16.43 -8.01
N VAL A 45 2.41 15.20 -8.08
CA VAL A 45 1.42 14.77 -9.08
C VAL A 45 0.19 14.19 -8.37
N ILE A 46 -0.98 14.76 -8.68
CA ILE A 46 -2.27 14.37 -8.11
C ILE A 46 -3.19 13.90 -9.25
N PRO A 47 -3.31 12.58 -9.52
CA PRO A 47 -4.33 12.09 -10.45
C PRO A 47 -5.72 12.24 -9.81
N ALA A 48 -6.67 12.87 -10.50
CA ALA A 48 -8.00 13.17 -9.97
C ALA A 48 -9.14 12.65 -10.87
N TYR A 49 -10.10 11.94 -10.27
CA TYR A 49 -11.30 11.40 -10.92
C TYR A 49 -12.55 11.52 -10.03
N ASN A 50 -13.42 12.49 -10.32
CA ASN A 50 -14.61 12.82 -9.52
C ASN A 50 -14.30 13.02 -8.02
N GLU A 51 -13.47 14.01 -7.72
CA GLU A 51 -13.00 14.36 -6.38
C GLU A 51 -13.47 15.77 -5.98
N GLU A 52 -14.64 16.21 -6.45
CA GLU A 52 -15.21 17.52 -6.11
C GLU A 52 -15.28 17.76 -4.59
N GLU A 53 -15.56 16.71 -3.80
CA GLU A 53 -15.71 16.82 -2.34
C GLU A 53 -14.36 16.82 -1.59
N SER A 54 -13.28 16.31 -2.18
CA SER A 54 -12.01 16.06 -1.47
C SER A 54 -10.83 16.89 -1.97
N ILE A 55 -10.78 17.25 -3.25
CA ILE A 55 -9.58 17.82 -3.89
C ILE A 55 -9.11 19.13 -3.23
N ALA A 56 -10.05 19.95 -2.74
CA ALA A 56 -9.71 21.18 -2.04
C ALA A 56 -8.94 20.90 -0.75
N ALA A 57 -9.37 19.91 0.05
CA ALA A 57 -8.69 19.54 1.28
C ALA A 57 -7.29 18.97 1.01
N VAL A 58 -7.11 18.22 -0.09
CA VAL A 58 -5.80 17.71 -0.52
C VAL A 58 -4.85 18.85 -0.86
N LEU A 59 -5.28 19.81 -1.69
CA LEU A 59 -4.47 20.97 -2.08
C LEU A 59 -4.12 21.84 -0.88
N GLU A 60 -5.09 22.13 -0.02
CA GLU A 60 -4.83 22.84 1.23
C GLU A 60 -3.83 22.09 2.14
N SER A 61 -3.93 20.76 2.23
CA SER A 61 -3.02 19.94 3.01
C SER A 61 -1.58 19.99 2.50
N LEU A 62 -1.39 20.10 1.18
CA LEU A 62 -0.08 20.24 0.55
C LEU A 62 0.49 21.66 0.74
N LEU A 63 -0.34 22.68 0.62
CA LEU A 63 0.06 24.08 0.84
C LEU A 63 0.36 24.38 2.32
N ARG A 64 -0.15 23.58 3.27
CA ARG A 64 0.16 23.67 4.70
C ARG A 64 1.42 22.91 5.12
N GLN A 65 2.11 22.23 4.20
CA GLN A 65 3.32 21.49 4.55
C GLN A 65 4.43 22.42 5.04
N THR A 66 5.21 21.99 6.03
CA THR A 66 6.44 22.70 6.43
C THR A 66 7.46 22.72 5.30
N ARG A 67 7.50 21.65 4.50
CA ARG A 67 8.18 21.55 3.21
C ARG A 67 7.13 21.43 2.12
N VAL A 68 6.81 22.51 1.44
CA VAL A 68 5.83 22.50 0.33
C VAL A 68 6.52 21.93 -0.92
N PRO A 69 5.87 21.10 -1.76
CA PRO A 69 6.44 20.71 -3.06
C PRO A 69 6.85 21.93 -3.89
N ASP A 70 7.85 21.80 -4.76
CA ASP A 70 8.31 22.94 -5.58
C ASP A 70 7.32 23.24 -6.73
N VAL A 71 6.56 22.22 -7.13
CA VAL A 71 5.43 22.36 -8.06
C VAL A 71 4.36 21.33 -7.75
N ILE A 72 3.09 21.67 -7.98
CA ILE A 72 1.95 20.77 -7.81
C ILE A 72 1.17 20.68 -9.11
N HIS A 73 1.05 19.47 -9.66
CA HIS A 73 0.27 19.18 -10.87
C HIS A 73 -0.95 18.33 -10.52
N VAL A 74 -2.13 18.92 -10.60
CA VAL A 74 -3.41 18.18 -10.55
C VAL A 74 -3.74 17.72 -11.96
N VAL A 75 -3.81 16.41 -12.18
CA VAL A 75 -4.12 15.82 -13.48
C VAL A 75 -5.51 15.21 -13.44
N VAL A 76 -6.49 16.00 -13.87
CA VAL A 76 -7.90 15.61 -13.91
C VAL A 76 -8.18 14.81 -15.17
N ASN A 77 -8.77 13.63 -15.02
CA ASN A 77 -9.17 12.81 -16.15
C ASN A 77 -10.58 12.24 -15.97
N ASN A 78 -11.26 11.95 -17.09
CA ASN A 78 -12.55 11.25 -17.14
C ASN A 78 -13.64 11.75 -16.18
N THR A 79 -13.53 12.99 -15.69
CA THR A 79 -14.35 13.54 -14.61
C THR A 79 -15.68 14.08 -15.14
N SER A 80 -16.72 14.00 -14.33
CA SER A 80 -18.07 14.47 -14.64
C SER A 80 -18.67 15.43 -13.61
N ASP A 81 -17.98 15.64 -12.48
CA ASP A 81 -18.40 16.51 -11.40
C ASP A 81 -17.63 17.85 -11.41
N GLY A 82 -17.70 18.62 -10.32
CA GLY A 82 -17.04 19.91 -10.16
C GLY A 82 -15.54 19.87 -9.85
N THR A 83 -14.83 18.73 -9.92
CA THR A 83 -13.40 18.63 -9.51
C THR A 83 -12.53 19.73 -10.10
N VAL A 84 -12.61 19.98 -11.41
CA VAL A 84 -11.80 21.02 -12.09
C VAL A 84 -12.09 22.40 -11.49
N ARG A 85 -13.37 22.73 -11.29
CA ARG A 85 -13.79 24.03 -10.74
C ARG A 85 -13.25 24.25 -9.33
N GLU A 86 -13.28 23.21 -8.49
CA GLU A 86 -12.77 23.29 -7.12
C GLU A 86 -11.24 23.39 -7.10
N ALA A 87 -10.55 22.57 -7.89
CA ALA A 87 -9.09 22.60 -7.98
C ALA A 87 -8.56 23.92 -8.58
N SER A 88 -9.25 24.49 -9.58
CA SER A 88 -8.87 25.78 -10.19
C SER A 88 -8.85 26.96 -9.23
N LYS A 89 -9.52 26.88 -8.07
CA LYS A 89 -9.44 27.92 -7.04
C LYS A 89 -8.06 28.06 -6.42
N PHE A 90 -7.23 27.02 -6.53
CA PHE A 90 -5.87 26.98 -6.02
C PHE A 90 -4.82 27.22 -7.10
N ALA A 91 -5.21 27.39 -8.37
CA ALA A 91 -4.26 27.50 -9.47
C ALA A 91 -3.41 28.78 -9.39
N GLY A 92 -2.15 28.68 -9.81
CA GLY A 92 -1.20 29.78 -9.86
C GLY A 92 -0.15 29.76 -8.75
N PRO A 93 0.62 30.85 -8.60
CA PRO A 93 1.75 30.94 -7.68
C PRO A 93 1.30 31.11 -6.23
N HIS A 94 2.01 30.45 -5.31
CA HIS A 94 1.86 30.58 -3.87
C HIS A 94 3.22 30.85 -3.23
N GLU A 95 3.31 31.93 -2.48
CA GLU A 95 4.44 32.25 -1.60
C GLU A 95 4.05 31.88 -0.16
N ILE A 96 4.84 31.01 0.46
CA ILE A 96 4.51 30.39 1.74
C ILE A 96 5.71 30.54 2.66
N THR A 97 5.54 31.29 3.76
CA THR A 97 6.55 31.39 4.81
C THR A 97 6.32 30.28 5.83
N THR A 98 7.35 29.50 6.08
CA THR A 98 7.37 28.37 7.02
C THR A 98 8.52 28.52 8.01
N GLU A 99 8.66 27.58 8.94
CA GLU A 99 9.85 27.49 9.81
C GLU A 99 11.15 27.26 9.02
N LEU A 100 11.07 26.76 7.79
CA LEU A 100 12.20 26.55 6.89
C LEU A 100 12.52 27.78 6.02
N GLY A 101 11.80 28.90 6.23
CA GLY A 101 11.92 30.14 5.47
C GLY A 101 10.83 30.31 4.41
N ASP A 102 11.04 31.29 3.53
CA ASP A 102 10.15 31.58 2.40
C ASP A 102 10.29 30.51 1.32
N GLN A 103 9.16 29.98 0.88
CA GLN A 103 9.07 28.95 -0.15
C GLN A 103 8.11 29.39 -1.23
N PHE A 104 8.34 28.89 -2.44
CA PHE A 104 7.48 29.12 -3.58
C PHE A 104 6.99 27.79 -4.11
N THR A 105 5.70 27.71 -4.45
CA THR A 105 5.14 26.61 -5.24
C THR A 105 4.17 27.19 -6.26
N GLU A 106 4.04 26.53 -7.41
CA GLU A 106 2.98 26.83 -8.36
C GLU A 106 2.06 25.62 -8.52
N VAL A 107 0.75 25.87 -8.52
CA VAL A 107 -0.27 24.84 -8.69
C VAL A 107 -0.83 24.91 -10.11
N PHE A 108 -0.69 23.82 -10.85
CA PHE A 108 -1.21 23.67 -12.20
C PHE A 108 -2.35 22.65 -12.25
N ILE A 109 -3.45 23.03 -12.91
CA ILE A 109 -4.60 22.15 -13.11
C ILE A 109 -4.65 21.73 -14.58
N HIS A 110 -4.51 20.44 -14.81
CA HIS A 110 -4.48 19.81 -16.13
C HIS A 110 -5.74 18.99 -16.33
N ASP A 111 -6.71 19.51 -17.08
CA ASP A 111 -7.84 18.69 -17.55
C ASP A 111 -7.44 18.02 -18.87
N ILE A 112 -7.07 16.75 -18.79
CA ILE A 112 -6.67 15.94 -19.95
C ILE A 112 -7.88 15.25 -20.63
N GLY A 113 -9.09 15.53 -20.15
CA GLY A 113 -10.33 15.02 -20.72
C GLY A 113 -10.46 13.51 -20.64
N LYS A 114 -10.91 12.90 -21.76
CA LYS A 114 -11.09 11.45 -21.86
C LYS A 114 -9.74 10.76 -22.00
N ASN A 115 -9.37 10.01 -20.98
CA ASN A 115 -8.12 9.25 -20.94
C ASN A 115 -8.43 7.74 -20.86
N PRO A 116 -8.16 6.96 -21.91
CA PRO A 116 -8.43 5.52 -21.92
C PRO A 116 -7.64 4.76 -20.84
N ASP A 117 -6.54 5.34 -20.37
CA ASP A 117 -5.60 4.71 -19.45
C ASP A 117 -5.91 5.04 -17.99
N LYS A 118 -7.00 5.80 -17.74
CA LYS A 118 -7.48 6.14 -16.40
C LYS A 118 -6.32 6.67 -15.53
N LYS A 119 -6.20 6.20 -14.28
CA LYS A 119 -5.18 6.64 -13.31
C LYS A 119 -3.76 6.51 -13.87
N VAL A 120 -3.43 5.41 -14.55
CA VAL A 120 -2.10 5.17 -15.14
C VAL A 120 -1.72 6.25 -16.14
N GLY A 121 -2.64 6.64 -17.03
CA GLY A 121 -2.34 7.69 -18.00
C GLY A 121 -2.19 9.07 -17.35
N ALA A 122 -2.98 9.36 -16.31
CA ALA A 122 -2.86 10.62 -15.57
C ALA A 122 -1.52 10.72 -14.84
N LEU A 123 -1.07 9.63 -14.20
CA LEU A 123 0.24 9.53 -13.55
C LEU A 123 1.39 9.71 -14.55
N ASN A 124 1.33 9.04 -15.70
CA ASN A 124 2.36 9.16 -16.73
C ASN A 124 2.42 10.55 -17.36
N TYR A 125 1.26 11.21 -17.56
CA TYR A 125 1.21 12.60 -17.98
C TYR A 125 1.87 13.50 -16.93
N GLY A 126 1.51 13.35 -15.65
CA GLY A 126 2.13 14.09 -14.56
C GLY A 126 3.65 13.85 -14.45
N TYR A 127 4.11 12.61 -14.59
CA TYR A 127 5.53 12.27 -14.62
C TYR A 127 6.28 13.02 -15.72
N SER A 128 5.71 13.13 -16.93
CA SER A 128 6.36 13.90 -18.01
C SER A 128 6.54 15.38 -17.70
N LEU A 129 5.77 15.93 -16.75
CA LEU A 129 5.91 17.32 -16.30
C LEU A 129 6.97 17.47 -15.21
N VAL A 130 7.27 16.40 -14.47
CA VAL A 130 8.16 16.42 -13.30
C VAL A 130 9.39 15.52 -13.44
N GLU A 131 9.64 14.93 -14.60
CA GLU A 131 10.78 14.00 -14.82
C GLU A 131 12.15 14.67 -14.65
N GLY A 132 12.21 16.00 -14.74
CA GLY A 132 13.40 16.82 -14.50
C GLY A 132 13.67 17.14 -13.02
N TYR A 133 12.74 16.82 -12.10
CA TYR A 133 12.91 17.02 -10.66
C TYR A 133 13.70 15.85 -10.05
N ASP A 134 14.27 16.02 -8.87
CA ASP A 134 14.97 14.95 -8.15
C ASP A 134 13.98 13.87 -7.66
N TYR A 135 12.81 14.33 -7.22
CA TYR A 135 11.78 13.48 -6.64
C TYR A 135 10.39 13.77 -7.22
N LEU A 136 9.60 12.70 -7.38
CA LEU A 136 8.17 12.76 -7.65
C LEU A 136 7.41 12.40 -6.38
N LEU A 137 6.52 13.28 -5.93
CA LEU A 137 5.54 12.99 -4.88
C LEU A 137 4.20 12.63 -5.52
N GLY A 138 3.76 11.38 -5.35
CA GLY A 138 2.44 10.92 -5.79
C GLY A 138 1.44 11.02 -4.65
N VAL A 139 0.30 11.67 -4.90
CA VAL A 139 -0.77 11.87 -3.92
C VAL A 139 -2.12 11.56 -4.56
N ASP A 140 -2.93 10.69 -3.95
CA ASP A 140 -4.32 10.47 -4.42
C ASP A 140 -5.17 11.69 -4.03
N GLY A 141 -6.12 12.12 -4.88
CA GLY A 141 -6.86 13.36 -4.63
C GLY A 141 -8.03 13.23 -3.63
N ASP A 142 -8.05 12.14 -2.87
CA ASP A 142 -8.80 11.95 -1.62
C ASP A 142 -7.88 11.81 -0.39
N THR A 143 -6.58 12.10 -0.53
CA THR A 143 -5.58 11.90 0.54
C THR A 143 -5.03 13.23 1.07
N THR A 144 -5.14 13.42 2.37
CA THR A 144 -4.51 14.52 3.12
C THR A 144 -3.34 14.01 3.95
N ALA A 145 -2.48 14.90 4.44
CA ALA A 145 -1.28 14.51 5.17
C ALA A 145 -0.94 15.46 6.33
N ASP A 146 -0.25 14.92 7.34
CA ASP A 146 0.31 15.71 8.43
C ASP A 146 1.23 16.81 7.89
N ASN A 147 1.28 17.97 8.54
CA ASN A 147 2.01 19.14 8.05
C ASN A 147 3.51 18.90 7.81
N ARG A 148 4.12 17.86 8.41
CA ARG A 148 5.54 17.55 8.21
C ARG A 148 5.78 16.33 7.33
N ALA A 149 4.74 15.79 6.70
CA ALA A 149 4.83 14.55 5.93
C ALA A 149 5.85 14.65 4.78
N VAL A 150 5.82 15.72 3.98
CA VAL A 150 6.75 15.90 2.86
C VAL A 150 8.19 16.09 3.36
N GLU A 151 8.38 16.86 4.44
CA GLU A 151 9.71 17.08 5.06
C GLU A 151 10.32 15.75 5.55
N TYR A 152 9.53 14.91 6.22
CA TYR A 152 9.99 13.60 6.67
C TYR A 152 10.30 12.67 5.50
N LEU A 153 9.46 12.63 4.47
CA LEU A 153 9.72 11.80 3.30
C LEU A 153 10.98 12.24 2.54
N GLU A 154 11.17 13.55 2.33
CA GLU A 154 12.36 14.15 1.70
C GLU A 154 13.63 13.84 2.51
N SER A 155 13.62 14.12 3.81
CA SER A 155 14.79 13.88 4.68
C SER A 155 15.21 12.40 4.70
N GLU A 156 14.25 11.48 4.70
CA GLU A 156 14.54 10.05 4.75
C GLU A 156 15.03 9.49 3.41
N ILE A 157 14.48 9.94 2.27
CA ILE A 157 14.95 9.50 0.95
C ILE A 157 16.31 10.09 0.60
N LEU A 158 16.61 11.31 1.06
CA LEU A 158 17.94 11.93 0.94
C LEU A 158 19.00 11.20 1.78
N ALA A 159 18.63 10.75 2.98
CA ALA A 159 19.57 10.12 3.91
C ALA A 159 20.10 8.75 3.44
N ASP A 160 19.40 8.07 2.52
CA ASP A 160 19.84 6.79 1.96
C ASP A 160 19.54 6.70 0.46
N SER A 161 20.55 6.97 -0.36
CA SER A 161 20.48 6.97 -1.82
C SER A 161 20.08 5.63 -2.45
N ARG A 162 20.03 4.55 -1.67
CA ARG A 162 19.50 3.24 -2.11
C ARG A 162 17.98 3.22 -2.13
N ILE A 163 17.29 4.18 -1.49
CA ILE A 163 15.83 4.24 -1.46
C ILE A 163 15.33 4.79 -2.80
N GLY A 164 14.64 3.95 -3.57
CA GLY A 164 13.97 4.34 -4.81
C GLY A 164 12.57 4.91 -4.58
N GLY A 165 11.95 4.59 -3.43
CA GLY A 165 10.72 5.25 -3.00
C GLY A 165 10.36 4.96 -1.54
N ILE A 166 9.65 5.89 -0.92
CA ILE A 166 9.20 5.82 0.47
C ILE A 166 7.77 6.31 0.60
N SER A 167 6.96 5.54 1.33
CA SER A 167 5.54 5.80 1.55
C SER A 167 5.30 6.31 2.96
N ALA A 168 4.36 7.24 3.12
CA ALA A 168 3.84 7.63 4.42
C ALA A 168 3.06 6.48 5.08
N ILE A 169 2.87 6.57 6.39
CA ILE A 169 1.90 5.76 7.11
C ILE A 169 0.52 6.30 6.76
N TYR A 170 -0.28 5.52 6.04
CA TYR A 170 -1.65 5.91 5.74
C TYR A 170 -2.65 5.31 6.73
N SER A 171 -3.58 6.15 7.18
CA SER A 171 -4.77 5.81 7.95
C SER A 171 -6.02 6.28 7.19
N ILE A 172 -7.21 6.01 7.73
CA ILE A 172 -8.46 6.58 7.20
C ILE A 172 -8.75 7.87 7.93
N ASP A 173 -9.20 8.89 7.20
CA ASP A 173 -9.70 10.14 7.75
C ASP A 173 -10.67 9.95 8.93
N ASP A 174 -10.67 10.90 9.86
CA ASP A 174 -11.57 10.90 11.01
C ASP A 174 -12.78 11.83 10.81
N ALA A 175 -13.00 12.29 9.57
CA ALA A 175 -14.10 13.16 9.18
C ALA A 175 -15.45 12.65 9.73
N PRO A 176 -16.41 13.52 10.08
CA PRO A 176 -17.64 13.12 10.77
C PRO A 176 -18.44 12.02 10.05
N ILE A 177 -18.31 10.78 10.54
CA ILE A 177 -18.92 9.59 9.92
C ILE A 177 -20.34 9.39 10.41
N LYS A 178 -21.31 9.54 9.49
CA LYS A 178 -22.74 9.34 9.78
C LYS A 178 -23.12 7.88 9.59
N GLY A 179 -23.78 7.30 10.60
CA GLY A 179 -24.39 5.97 10.54
C GLY A 179 -23.51 4.84 11.11
N LEU A 180 -24.16 3.90 11.82
CA LEU A 180 -23.48 2.83 12.55
C LEU A 180 -22.66 1.89 11.64
N VAL A 181 -23.18 1.59 10.43
CA VAL A 181 -22.47 0.73 9.46
C VAL A 181 -21.19 1.41 8.99
N ALA A 182 -21.24 2.67 8.59
CA ALA A 182 -20.06 3.41 8.16
C ALA A 182 -19.03 3.48 9.28
N GLN A 183 -19.45 3.77 10.52
CA GLN A 183 -18.56 3.79 11.68
C GLN A 183 -17.89 2.43 11.94
N PHE A 184 -18.65 1.33 11.82
CA PHE A 184 -18.13 -0.03 11.94
C PHE A 184 -17.10 -0.36 10.85
N LEU A 185 -17.41 -0.05 9.58
CA LEU A 185 -16.52 -0.31 8.45
C LEU A 185 -15.21 0.48 8.56
N ILE A 186 -15.28 1.72 9.02
CA ILE A 186 -14.10 2.58 9.14
C ILE A 186 -13.20 2.12 10.29
N ALA A 187 -13.76 1.73 11.44
CA ALA A 187 -12.97 1.13 12.52
C ALA A 187 -12.25 -0.16 12.06
N GLY A 188 -12.92 -0.97 11.24
CA GLY A 188 -12.32 -2.15 10.61
C GLY A 188 -11.19 -1.81 9.64
N GLN A 189 -11.39 -0.82 8.76
CA GLN A 189 -10.37 -0.34 7.81
C GLN A 189 -9.14 0.23 8.54
N ARG A 190 -9.35 1.09 9.54
CA ARG A 190 -8.27 1.66 10.37
C ARG A 190 -7.46 0.55 11.06
N THR A 191 -8.13 -0.44 11.65
CA THR A 191 -7.47 -1.59 12.28
C THR A 191 -6.66 -2.40 11.24
N GLN A 192 -7.20 -2.58 10.03
CA GLN A 192 -6.52 -3.29 8.94
C GLN A 192 -5.26 -2.55 8.46
N PHE A 193 -5.34 -1.23 8.27
CA PHE A 193 -4.16 -0.42 7.90
C PHE A 193 -3.13 -0.36 9.02
N ALA A 194 -3.55 -0.16 10.26
CA ALA A 194 -2.63 -0.15 11.40
C ALA A 194 -1.85 -1.49 11.49
N ALA A 195 -2.53 -2.63 11.34
CA ALA A 195 -1.88 -3.93 11.32
C ALA A 195 -0.90 -4.09 10.14
N PHE A 196 -1.27 -3.60 8.96
CA PHE A 196 -0.43 -3.62 7.76
C PHE A 196 0.82 -2.73 7.91
N ASN A 197 0.64 -1.47 8.29
CA ASN A 197 1.73 -0.50 8.48
C ASN A 197 2.71 -0.98 9.55
N MET A 198 2.19 -1.45 10.70
CA MET A 198 3.02 -1.99 11.78
C MET A 198 3.80 -3.23 11.33
N GLN A 199 3.20 -4.10 10.51
CA GLN A 199 3.90 -5.27 9.97
C GLN A 199 5.07 -4.88 9.05
N ASN A 200 4.91 -3.84 8.22
CA ASN A 200 5.98 -3.34 7.35
C ASN A 200 7.08 -2.62 8.14
N LEU A 201 6.72 -1.75 9.08
CA LEU A 201 7.67 -1.05 9.97
C LEU A 201 8.56 -2.04 10.72
N LEU A 202 7.96 -3.07 11.33
CA LEU A 202 8.70 -4.08 12.10
C LEU A 202 9.53 -5.04 11.24
N ARG A 203 9.36 -5.05 9.91
CA ARG A 203 10.16 -5.87 8.99
C ARG A 203 11.21 -5.03 8.26
N GLY A 204 11.95 -4.24 9.04
CA GLY A 204 13.02 -3.38 8.52
C GLY A 204 12.49 -2.23 7.66
N ARG A 205 11.27 -1.77 7.96
CA ARG A 205 10.55 -0.74 7.20
C ARG A 205 10.40 -1.09 5.72
N ASN A 206 10.44 -2.38 5.37
CA ASN A 206 10.35 -2.84 3.99
C ASN A 206 8.90 -2.77 3.53
N MET A 207 8.59 -1.80 2.68
CA MET A 207 7.25 -1.64 2.14
C MET A 207 7.10 -2.51 0.90
N ALA A 208 6.26 -3.55 0.94
CA ALA A 208 6.09 -4.44 -0.22
C ALA A 208 5.48 -3.71 -1.42
N VAL A 209 4.61 -2.74 -1.16
CA VAL A 209 3.90 -1.92 -2.14
C VAL A 209 3.86 -0.49 -1.62
N LEU A 210 4.59 0.40 -2.29
CA LEU A 210 4.45 1.84 -2.10
C LEU A 210 3.05 2.20 -2.59
N GLY A 211 2.21 2.68 -1.68
CA GLY A 211 0.85 3.06 -2.05
C GLY A 211 0.84 4.40 -2.77
N GLY A 212 0.06 4.54 -3.85
CA GLY A 212 -0.08 5.80 -4.58
C GLY A 212 -0.72 6.94 -3.77
N GLN A 213 -1.24 6.66 -2.57
CA GLN A 213 -1.94 7.63 -1.75
C GLN A 213 -1.05 8.78 -1.29
N PHE A 214 0.17 8.47 -0.83
CA PHE A 214 1.15 9.48 -0.40
C PHE A 214 2.55 8.87 -0.35
N SER A 215 3.25 8.88 -1.49
CA SER A 215 4.60 8.30 -1.62
C SER A 215 5.50 9.18 -2.46
N ILE A 216 6.76 9.31 -2.05
CA ILE A 216 7.81 9.98 -2.81
C ILE A 216 8.70 8.94 -3.51
N PHE A 217 9.11 9.24 -4.73
CA PHE A 217 9.94 8.38 -5.57
C PHE A 217 11.12 9.16 -6.11
N ALA A 218 12.31 8.55 -6.11
CA ALA A 218 13.45 9.13 -6.81
C ALA A 218 13.21 9.04 -8.33
N THR A 219 13.23 10.16 -9.05
CA THR A 219 13.00 10.16 -10.50
C THR A 219 14.07 9.35 -11.23
N LYS A 220 15.29 9.32 -10.69
CA LYS A 220 16.37 8.42 -11.14
C LYS A 220 15.94 6.94 -11.08
N ALA A 221 15.35 6.50 -9.97
CA ALA A 221 14.91 5.11 -9.83
C ALA A 221 13.78 4.78 -10.81
N LEU A 222 12.86 5.71 -11.08
CA LEU A 222 11.82 5.55 -12.10
C LEU A 222 12.41 5.41 -13.51
N ARG A 223 13.44 6.20 -13.85
CA ARG A 223 14.16 6.09 -15.13
C ARG A 223 14.90 4.76 -15.27
N ASP A 224 15.55 4.29 -14.20
CA ASP A 224 16.22 2.99 -14.21
C ASP A 224 15.22 1.84 -14.38
N VAL A 225 14.06 1.91 -13.72
CA VAL A 225 12.94 0.98 -13.92
C VAL A 225 12.50 0.96 -15.39
N MET A 226 12.27 2.13 -15.99
CA MET A 226 11.89 2.24 -17.40
C MET A 226 12.93 1.59 -18.32
N ARG A 227 14.22 1.83 -18.07
CA ARG A 227 15.33 1.27 -18.85
C ARG A 227 15.41 -0.25 -18.72
N GLU A 228 15.38 -0.79 -17.51
CA GLU A 228 15.52 -2.23 -17.25
C GLU A 228 14.32 -3.04 -17.76
N ASN A 229 13.12 -2.46 -17.69
CA ASN A 229 11.90 -3.12 -18.12
C ASN A 229 11.52 -2.81 -19.58
N HIS A 230 12.32 -2.00 -20.28
CA HIS A 230 12.06 -1.53 -21.65
C HIS A 230 10.68 -0.85 -21.80
N GLN A 231 10.36 0.05 -20.87
CA GLN A 231 9.08 0.77 -20.80
C GLN A 231 9.30 2.25 -21.11
N ASN A 232 8.34 2.86 -21.83
CA ASN A 232 8.39 4.29 -22.15
C ASN A 232 7.92 5.18 -21.01
N THR A 233 7.22 4.60 -20.02
CA THR A 233 6.65 5.32 -18.89
C THR A 233 6.75 4.46 -17.63
N PRO A 234 6.84 5.04 -16.41
CA PRO A 234 7.01 4.25 -15.19
C PRO A 234 5.78 3.39 -14.85
N TRP A 235 4.56 3.89 -15.06
CA TRP A 235 3.34 3.13 -14.81
C TRP A 235 2.85 2.46 -16.10
N VAL A 236 2.52 1.18 -16.02
CA VAL A 236 2.00 0.38 -17.15
C VAL A 236 0.58 -0.11 -16.89
N ARG A 237 -0.21 -0.24 -17.96
CA ARG A 237 -1.63 -0.63 -17.90
C ARG A 237 -1.87 -2.12 -17.68
N ASP A 238 -0.82 -2.92 -17.82
CA ASP A 238 -0.90 -4.38 -17.80
C ASP A 238 -1.15 -4.95 -16.39
N SER A 239 -1.29 -4.09 -15.37
CA SER A 239 -1.65 -4.46 -14.01
C SER A 239 -2.82 -3.62 -13.49
N GLU A 240 -3.77 -4.28 -12.81
CA GLU A 240 -4.84 -3.58 -12.06
C GLU A 240 -4.32 -2.86 -10.80
N VAL A 241 -3.05 -3.06 -10.43
CA VAL A 241 -2.37 -2.41 -9.31
C VAL A 241 -1.00 -1.89 -9.78
N GLU A 242 -1.06 -0.81 -10.54
CA GLU A 242 0.08 -0.12 -11.13
C GLU A 242 1.18 0.17 -10.09
N ASP A 243 0.79 0.62 -8.89
CA ASP A 243 1.70 0.95 -7.80
C ASP A 243 2.46 -0.26 -7.25
N SER A 244 1.79 -1.42 -7.21
CA SER A 244 2.38 -2.67 -6.72
C SER A 244 3.37 -3.25 -7.74
N LEU A 245 3.05 -3.13 -9.03
CA LEU A 245 3.97 -3.50 -10.10
C LEU A 245 5.20 -2.59 -10.10
N LEU A 246 5.00 -1.27 -10.04
CA LEU A 246 6.10 -0.30 -9.97
C LEU A 246 7.00 -0.57 -8.75
N SER A 247 6.42 -0.82 -7.58
CA SER A 247 7.17 -1.17 -6.36
C SER A 247 8.03 -2.43 -6.54
N LEU A 248 7.52 -3.42 -7.25
CA LEU A 248 8.27 -4.63 -7.57
C LEU A 248 9.43 -4.31 -8.53
N GLN A 249 9.19 -3.50 -9.56
CA GLN A 249 10.19 -3.11 -10.53
C GLN A 249 11.31 -2.25 -9.91
N ILE A 250 10.97 -1.31 -9.03
CA ILE A 250 11.95 -0.51 -8.26
C ILE A 250 12.88 -1.45 -7.48
N LYS A 251 12.33 -2.48 -6.82
CA LYS A 251 13.16 -3.48 -6.12
C LYS A 251 14.00 -4.32 -7.05
N SER A 252 13.46 -4.70 -8.21
CA SER A 252 14.19 -5.48 -9.22
C SER A 252 15.36 -4.68 -9.79
N ALA A 253 15.22 -3.36 -9.93
CA ALA A 253 16.28 -2.41 -10.29
C ALA A 253 17.31 -2.15 -9.18
N GLY A 254 17.26 -2.91 -8.08
CA GLY A 254 18.24 -2.85 -7.00
C GLY A 254 17.96 -1.79 -5.93
N TYR A 255 16.86 -1.05 -6.03
CA TYR A 255 16.49 -0.03 -5.06
C TYR A 255 15.69 -0.60 -3.87
N LEU A 256 15.70 0.12 -2.76
CA LEU A 256 14.88 -0.15 -1.59
C LEU A 256 13.56 0.61 -1.69
N THR A 257 12.48 -0.03 -1.25
CA THR A 257 11.21 0.67 -0.98
C THR A 257 10.90 0.64 0.50
N LYS A 258 10.55 1.79 1.06
CA LYS A 258 10.42 1.97 2.51
C LYS A 258 9.06 2.52 2.93
N ILE A 259 8.73 2.33 4.19
CA ILE A 259 7.69 3.09 4.90
C ILE A 259 8.37 4.03 5.89
N SER A 260 7.94 5.28 5.92
CA SER A 260 8.34 6.24 6.94
C SER A 260 7.75 5.85 8.30
N PRO A 261 8.48 5.99 9.42
CA PRO A 261 7.91 5.89 10.75
C PRO A 261 7.39 7.22 11.28
N PHE A 262 7.48 8.30 10.49
CA PHE A 262 7.20 9.68 10.91
C PHE A 262 6.18 10.39 10.02
N ALA A 263 6.20 10.16 8.71
CA ALA A 263 5.25 10.77 7.78
C ALA A 263 3.89 10.06 7.88
N HIS A 264 2.82 10.82 8.07
CA HIS A 264 1.44 10.33 8.17
C HIS A 264 0.57 10.95 7.08
N ALA A 265 -0.35 10.13 6.54
CA ALA A 265 -1.37 10.53 5.60
C ALA A 265 -2.72 9.91 5.95
N ASP A 266 -3.81 10.59 5.63
CA ASP A 266 -5.18 10.12 5.84
C ASP A 266 -5.92 10.08 4.52
N VAL A 267 -6.44 8.90 4.19
CA VAL A 267 -7.13 8.62 2.93
C VAL A 267 -8.64 8.55 3.15
N GLY A 268 -9.40 8.82 2.10
CA GLY A 268 -10.85 8.71 2.10
C GLY A 268 -11.35 7.30 2.50
N GLY A 269 -12.17 7.24 3.54
CA GLY A 269 -12.71 5.99 4.04
C GLY A 269 -13.90 5.43 3.25
N MET A 270 -13.96 4.11 3.05
CA MET A 270 -15.12 3.49 2.41
C MET A 270 -16.28 3.33 3.41
N THR A 271 -17.30 4.17 3.29
CA THR A 271 -18.45 4.22 4.24
C THR A 271 -19.56 3.22 3.94
N THR A 272 -19.51 2.55 2.79
CA THR A 272 -20.50 1.53 2.39
C THR A 272 -19.82 0.18 2.14
N LEU A 273 -20.54 -0.93 2.41
CA LEU A 273 -20.06 -2.28 2.12
C LEU A 273 -19.70 -2.47 0.64
N ARG A 274 -20.44 -1.80 -0.25
CA ARG A 274 -20.26 -1.92 -1.69
C ARG A 274 -19.01 -1.22 -2.20
N ALA A 275 -18.73 -0.01 -1.70
CA ALA A 275 -17.49 0.71 -2.00
C ALA A 275 -16.27 -0.06 -1.43
N LEU A 276 -16.38 -0.53 -0.18
CA LEU A 276 -15.33 -1.33 0.45
C LEU A 276 -15.07 -2.63 -0.30
N ASP A 277 -16.12 -3.34 -0.73
CA ASP A 277 -16.00 -4.56 -1.53
C ASP A 277 -15.28 -4.30 -2.85
N ALA A 278 -15.67 -3.25 -3.59
CA ALA A 278 -15.02 -2.91 -4.85
C ALA A 278 -13.51 -2.63 -4.66
N GLN A 279 -13.16 -1.82 -3.64
CA GLN A 279 -11.77 -1.49 -3.32
C GLN A 279 -10.96 -2.72 -2.90
N GLN A 280 -11.46 -3.50 -1.94
CA GLN A 280 -10.73 -4.65 -1.38
C GLN A 280 -10.61 -5.81 -2.38
N VAL A 281 -11.63 -6.03 -3.23
CA VAL A 281 -11.56 -7.01 -4.32
C VAL A 281 -10.53 -6.57 -5.36
N LYS A 282 -10.48 -5.28 -5.74
CA LYS A 282 -9.45 -4.76 -6.66
C LYS A 282 -8.04 -5.01 -6.13
N TRP A 283 -7.77 -4.64 -4.88
CA TRP A 283 -6.45 -4.83 -4.26
C TRP A 283 -6.06 -6.30 -4.14
N THR A 284 -6.99 -7.15 -3.72
CA THR A 284 -6.72 -8.58 -3.57
C THR A 284 -6.52 -9.25 -4.94
N TYR A 285 -7.37 -8.94 -5.92
CA TYR A 285 -7.27 -9.48 -7.27
C TYR A 285 -5.92 -9.15 -7.89
N GLY A 286 -5.53 -7.88 -7.85
CA GLY A 286 -4.29 -7.47 -8.48
C GLY A 286 -3.03 -7.92 -7.71
N ALA A 287 -3.12 -8.12 -6.39
CA ALA A 287 -2.07 -8.84 -5.66
C ALA A 287 -1.93 -10.31 -6.12
N ILE A 288 -3.04 -10.99 -6.45
CA ILE A 288 -3.01 -12.35 -7.02
C ILE A 288 -2.40 -12.32 -8.44
N GLU A 289 -2.79 -11.35 -9.27
CA GLU A 289 -2.26 -11.17 -10.62
C GLU A 289 -0.74 -10.96 -10.62
N LEU A 290 -0.19 -10.22 -9.66
CA LEU A 290 1.28 -10.06 -9.52
C LEU A 290 2.00 -11.36 -9.16
N MET A 291 1.38 -12.23 -8.36
CA MET A 291 1.95 -13.51 -7.97
C MET A 291 1.81 -14.57 -9.07
N TRP A 292 0.81 -14.47 -9.93
CA TRP A 292 0.47 -15.55 -10.86
C TRP A 292 0.81 -15.19 -12.32
N PRO A 293 1.51 -16.04 -13.08
CA PRO A 293 1.79 -15.76 -14.48
C PRO A 293 0.51 -15.72 -15.34
N GLY A 294 0.30 -14.62 -16.08
CA GLY A 294 -0.46 -14.61 -17.33
C GLY A 294 -1.98 -14.46 -17.24
N GLN A 295 -2.47 -13.22 -17.02
CA GLN A 295 -3.84 -12.85 -17.43
C GLN A 295 -3.94 -11.51 -18.19
N ARG A 296 -3.00 -10.58 -18.00
CA ARG A 296 -2.87 -9.35 -18.83
C ARG A 296 -1.39 -9.04 -19.16
N GLY A 297 -1.15 -8.73 -20.43
CA GLY A 297 0.14 -8.24 -20.95
C GLY A 297 1.30 -9.24 -20.94
N ASP A 298 2.50 -8.69 -21.16
CA ASP A 298 3.79 -9.39 -21.13
C ASP A 298 4.38 -9.49 -19.71
N THR A 299 3.63 -9.07 -18.68
CA THR A 299 4.04 -9.17 -17.29
C THR A 299 4.19 -10.65 -16.91
N LYS A 300 5.44 -11.12 -16.90
CA LYS A 300 5.80 -12.46 -16.40
C LYS A 300 5.50 -12.48 -14.90
N GLY A 301 4.30 -12.93 -14.50
CA GLY A 301 3.97 -13.11 -13.09
C GLY A 301 5.05 -13.94 -12.40
N GLN A 302 5.43 -13.53 -11.19
CA GLN A 302 6.66 -14.01 -10.56
C GLN A 302 6.36 -14.80 -9.27
N PRO A 303 5.73 -15.98 -9.34
CA PRO A 303 5.22 -16.69 -8.16
C PRO A 303 6.28 -16.97 -7.10
N PHE A 304 7.54 -17.13 -7.51
CA PHE A 304 8.67 -17.41 -6.62
C PHE A 304 9.56 -16.18 -6.36
N HIS A 305 9.14 -14.98 -6.77
CA HIS A 305 9.93 -13.78 -6.50
C HIS A 305 10.11 -13.60 -4.99
N PRO A 306 11.35 -13.36 -4.50
CA PRO A 306 11.61 -13.22 -3.07
C PRO A 306 10.72 -12.15 -2.40
N ASN A 307 10.43 -11.05 -3.11
CA ASN A 307 9.60 -9.95 -2.57
C ASN A 307 8.10 -10.27 -2.52
N LEU A 308 7.65 -11.37 -3.15
CA LEU A 308 6.24 -11.80 -3.16
C LEU A 308 5.92 -12.88 -2.10
N ARG A 309 6.93 -13.42 -1.41
CA ARG A 309 6.74 -14.39 -0.30
C ARG A 309 5.77 -13.88 0.77
N LEU A 310 5.80 -12.57 1.02
CA LEU A 310 4.89 -11.93 1.96
C LEU A 310 3.43 -12.01 1.50
N ARG A 311 3.17 -11.73 0.22
CA ARG A 311 1.83 -11.81 -0.36
C ARG A 311 1.27 -13.23 -0.36
N TRP A 312 2.14 -14.23 -0.59
CA TRP A 312 1.77 -15.64 -0.42
C TRP A 312 1.39 -15.97 1.02
N PHE A 313 2.18 -15.49 1.99
CA PHE A 313 1.87 -15.70 3.40
C PHE A 313 0.54 -15.06 3.80
N GLU A 314 0.21 -13.87 3.28
CA GLU A 314 -1.08 -13.21 3.48
C GLU A 314 -2.25 -14.04 2.94
N ASN A 315 -2.12 -14.57 1.71
CA ASN A 315 -3.15 -15.41 1.09
C ASN A 315 -3.32 -16.74 1.83
N PHE A 316 -2.22 -17.40 2.18
CA PHE A 316 -2.25 -18.65 2.96
C PHE A 316 -2.86 -18.44 4.35
N SER A 317 -2.50 -17.33 5.02
CA SER A 317 -3.06 -16.94 6.30
C SER A 317 -4.57 -16.71 6.20
N MET A 318 -5.05 -16.05 5.14
CA MET A 318 -6.48 -15.85 4.93
C MET A 318 -7.21 -17.17 4.67
N LEU A 319 -6.66 -18.04 3.82
CA LEU A 319 -7.22 -19.37 3.57
C LEU A 319 -7.32 -20.21 4.85
N THR A 320 -6.28 -20.20 5.68
CA THR A 320 -6.28 -20.93 6.95
C THR A 320 -7.33 -20.34 7.90
N ASN A 321 -7.52 -19.01 7.93
CA ASN A 321 -8.58 -18.38 8.73
C ASN A 321 -9.98 -18.84 8.30
N ILE A 322 -10.22 -18.97 6.99
CA ILE A 322 -11.48 -19.47 6.43
C ILE A 322 -11.69 -20.93 6.85
N VAL A 323 -10.70 -21.79 6.62
CA VAL A 323 -10.78 -23.23 6.93
C VAL A 323 -11.05 -23.44 8.41
N VAL A 324 -10.33 -22.76 9.30
CA VAL A 324 -10.51 -22.88 10.75
C VAL A 324 -11.91 -22.45 11.18
N ARG A 325 -12.44 -21.34 10.65
CA ARG A 325 -13.80 -20.86 11.01
C ARG A 325 -14.89 -21.76 10.50
N VAL A 326 -14.82 -22.16 9.24
CA VAL A 326 -15.82 -23.06 8.63
C VAL A 326 -15.78 -24.43 9.31
N ALA A 327 -14.58 -24.98 9.54
CA ALA A 327 -14.42 -26.24 10.26
C ALA A 327 -14.93 -26.14 11.70
N PHE A 328 -14.64 -25.05 12.41
CA PHE A 328 -15.13 -24.85 13.78
C PHE A 328 -16.67 -24.82 13.83
N ILE A 329 -17.31 -24.04 12.96
CA ILE A 329 -18.79 -23.97 12.89
C ILE A 329 -19.36 -25.35 12.55
N PHE A 330 -18.80 -26.02 11.54
CA PHE A 330 -19.25 -27.34 11.12
C PHE A 330 -19.13 -28.38 12.24
N LEU A 331 -17.98 -28.48 12.90
CA LEU A 331 -17.74 -29.43 13.98
C LEU A 331 -18.59 -29.11 15.21
N LEU A 332 -18.79 -27.83 15.53
CA LEU A 332 -19.65 -27.40 16.63
C LEU A 332 -21.11 -27.79 16.39
N VAL A 333 -21.66 -27.44 15.22
CA VAL A 333 -23.03 -27.80 14.84
C VAL A 333 -23.19 -29.32 14.77
N GLY A 334 -22.22 -30.03 14.19
CA GLY A 334 -22.20 -31.49 14.15
C GLY A 334 -22.22 -32.12 15.55
N SER A 335 -21.37 -31.64 16.46
CA SER A 335 -21.32 -32.11 17.85
C SER A 335 -22.62 -31.86 18.62
N LEU A 336 -23.24 -30.68 18.41
CA LEU A 336 -24.53 -30.35 19.02
C LEU A 336 -25.65 -31.23 18.47
N SER A 337 -25.65 -31.53 17.17
CA SER A 337 -26.72 -32.30 16.53
C SER A 337 -26.85 -33.74 17.04
N ILE A 338 -25.75 -34.33 17.54
CA ILE A 338 -25.73 -35.70 18.10
C ILE A 338 -25.60 -35.72 19.62
N GLY A 339 -25.64 -34.57 20.30
CA GLY A 339 -25.48 -34.48 21.75
C GLY A 339 -24.06 -34.79 22.27
N ALA A 340 -23.03 -34.73 21.41
CA ALA A 340 -21.63 -35.01 21.77
C ALA A 340 -20.83 -33.76 22.20
N PHE A 341 -21.49 -32.61 22.35
CA PHE A 341 -20.81 -31.37 22.70
C PHE A 341 -20.39 -31.35 24.19
N VAL A 342 -19.08 -31.20 24.41
CA VAL A 342 -18.50 -30.94 25.73
C VAL A 342 -17.66 -29.68 25.64
N PHE A 343 -18.03 -28.66 26.42
CA PHE A 343 -17.28 -27.40 26.43
C PHE A 343 -15.98 -27.55 27.21
N SER A 344 -14.87 -27.12 26.58
CA SER A 344 -13.57 -26.97 27.24
C SER A 344 -13.16 -25.49 27.25
N PRO A 345 -12.85 -24.90 28.42
CA PRO A 345 -12.40 -23.51 28.52
C PRO A 345 -11.13 -23.20 27.70
N LEU A 346 -10.34 -24.21 27.31
CA LEU A 346 -9.15 -24.03 26.48
C LEU A 346 -9.47 -23.39 25.12
N TRP A 347 -10.69 -23.57 24.61
CA TRP A 347 -11.15 -22.93 23.37
C TRP A 347 -11.34 -21.41 23.50
N LEU A 348 -11.27 -20.85 24.70
CA LEU A 348 -11.26 -19.40 24.92
C LEU A 348 -9.87 -18.78 24.71
N ILE A 349 -8.79 -19.56 24.72
CA ILE A 349 -7.43 -19.05 24.57
C ILE A 349 -7.23 -18.35 23.20
N PRO A 350 -7.57 -18.97 22.05
CA PRO A 350 -7.39 -18.32 20.75
C PRO A 350 -8.11 -16.97 20.60
N PRO A 351 -9.42 -16.83 20.92
CA PRO A 351 -10.10 -15.54 20.81
C PRO A 351 -9.56 -14.51 21.80
N VAL A 352 -9.16 -14.90 23.02
CA VAL A 352 -8.52 -13.98 23.98
C VAL A 352 -7.21 -13.43 23.41
N ILE A 353 -6.34 -14.29 22.87
CA ILE A 353 -5.08 -13.83 22.25
C ILE A 353 -5.35 -12.94 21.03
N ALA A 354 -6.36 -13.25 20.21
CA ALA A 354 -6.76 -12.42 19.09
C ALA A 354 -7.24 -11.03 19.53
N VAL A 355 -8.08 -10.95 20.58
CA VAL A 355 -8.54 -9.68 21.18
C VAL A 355 -7.35 -8.88 21.72
N LEU A 356 -6.45 -9.50 22.48
CA LEU A 356 -5.25 -8.83 22.99
C LEU A 356 -4.37 -8.28 21.86
N LEU A 357 -4.24 -9.02 20.76
CA LEU A 357 -3.47 -8.58 19.59
C LEU A 357 -4.15 -7.40 18.90
N ASN A 358 -5.47 -7.44 18.71
CA ASN A 358 -6.23 -6.34 18.12
C ASN A 358 -6.13 -5.08 18.99
N VAL A 359 -6.27 -5.21 20.31
CA VAL A 359 -6.11 -4.10 21.25
C VAL A 359 -4.70 -3.53 21.15
N ARG A 360 -3.67 -4.38 21.11
CA ARG A 360 -2.29 -3.93 20.94
C ARG A 360 -2.11 -3.12 19.66
N VAL A 361 -2.70 -3.55 18.53
CA VAL A 361 -2.65 -2.80 17.27
C VAL A 361 -3.39 -1.47 17.39
N ALA A 362 -4.60 -1.46 17.96
CA ALA A 362 -5.35 -0.22 18.18
C ALA A 362 -4.58 0.79 19.05
N MET A 363 -3.83 0.31 20.05
CA MET A 363 -3.01 1.16 20.91
C MET A 363 -1.79 1.76 20.22
N THR A 364 -1.37 1.21 19.06
CA THR A 364 -0.29 1.79 18.25
C THR A 364 -0.73 2.91 17.33
N MET A 365 -2.04 3.06 17.12
CA MET A 365 -2.60 4.14 16.31
C MET A 365 -2.39 5.50 17.00
N GLN A 366 -1.86 6.49 16.29
CA GLN A 366 -1.68 7.85 16.79
C GLN A 366 -3.04 8.43 17.18
N ASP A 367 -3.95 8.56 16.22
CA ASP A 367 -5.28 9.15 16.38
C ASP A 367 -6.36 8.12 16.75
N LYS A 368 -6.02 7.17 17.63
CA LYS A 368 -6.97 6.15 18.07
C LYS A 368 -8.20 6.77 18.72
N THR A 369 -9.38 6.35 18.27
CA THR A 369 -10.65 6.78 18.85
C THR A 369 -11.15 5.76 19.88
N LYS A 370 -12.11 6.17 20.72
CA LYS A 370 -12.81 5.22 21.62
C LYS A 370 -13.47 4.07 20.84
N ARG A 371 -13.92 4.34 19.61
CA ARG A 371 -14.52 3.36 18.71
C ARG A 371 -13.51 2.30 18.29
N ASP A 372 -12.29 2.70 17.95
CA ASP A 372 -11.23 1.76 17.55
C ASP A 372 -10.87 0.81 18.69
N ILE A 373 -10.76 1.34 19.91
CA ILE A 373 -10.50 0.54 21.11
C ILE A 373 -11.67 -0.42 21.39
N LEU A 374 -12.92 0.04 21.32
CA LEU A 374 -14.10 -0.80 21.56
C LEU A 374 -14.23 -1.90 20.50
N PHE A 375 -13.98 -1.56 19.23
CA PHE A 375 -13.96 -2.50 18.12
C PHE A 375 -12.95 -3.63 18.37
N ALA A 376 -11.76 -3.29 18.86
CA ALA A 376 -10.71 -4.26 19.17
C ALA A 376 -11.01 -5.08 20.45
N ALA A 377 -11.42 -4.43 21.53
CA ALA A 377 -11.54 -5.04 22.86
C ALA A 377 -12.76 -5.96 23.01
N THR A 378 -13.86 -5.68 22.31
CA THR A 378 -15.08 -6.50 22.39
C THR A 378 -15.00 -7.79 21.55
N GLY A 379 -14.07 -7.86 20.59
CA GLY A 379 -13.83 -9.02 19.74
C GLY A 379 -14.89 -9.29 18.68
N ILE A 380 -16.18 -9.17 19.02
CA ILE A 380 -17.31 -9.43 18.10
C ILE A 380 -17.26 -8.55 16.84
N PRO A 381 -17.06 -7.22 16.92
CA PRO A 381 -16.96 -6.38 15.73
C PRO A 381 -15.78 -6.77 14.83
N ALA A 382 -14.62 -7.07 15.42
CA ALA A 382 -13.45 -7.53 14.68
C ALA A 382 -13.70 -8.86 13.97
N GLU A 383 -14.45 -9.78 14.60
CA GLU A 383 -14.85 -11.06 13.99
C GLU A 383 -15.84 -10.85 12.83
N LEU A 384 -16.86 -10.00 13.00
CA LEU A 384 -17.80 -9.66 11.92
C LEU A 384 -17.07 -9.03 10.73
N TYR A 385 -16.10 -8.14 10.99
CA TYR A 385 -15.28 -7.54 9.95
C TYR A 385 -14.36 -8.57 9.28
N MET A 386 -13.90 -9.60 9.99
CA MET A 386 -13.16 -10.72 9.38
C MET A 386 -14.02 -11.45 8.34
N TRP A 387 -15.31 -11.66 8.59
CA TRP A 387 -16.22 -12.27 7.59
C TRP A 387 -16.41 -11.38 6.36
N VAL A 388 -16.47 -10.05 6.55
CA VAL A 388 -16.45 -9.09 5.43
C VAL A 388 -15.17 -9.28 4.60
N ARG A 389 -14.00 -9.36 5.24
CA ARG A 389 -12.71 -9.60 4.55
C ARG A 389 -12.67 -10.95 3.83
N ILE A 390 -13.19 -12.01 4.44
CA ILE A 390 -13.32 -13.34 3.82
C ILE A 390 -14.16 -13.25 2.54
N SER A 391 -15.26 -12.49 2.57
CA SER A 391 -16.12 -12.32 1.39
C SER A 391 -15.37 -11.67 0.24
N HIS A 392 -14.59 -10.61 0.50
CA HIS A 392 -13.78 -9.95 -0.52
C HIS A 392 -12.70 -10.87 -1.07
N PHE A 393 -12.04 -11.64 -0.20
CA PHE A 393 -11.01 -12.60 -0.58
C PHE A 393 -11.56 -13.68 -1.53
N LEU A 394 -12.69 -14.31 -1.17
CA LEU A 394 -13.34 -15.32 -2.01
C LEU A 394 -13.79 -14.73 -3.35
N ARG A 395 -14.33 -13.50 -3.35
CA ARG A 395 -14.72 -12.81 -4.57
C ARG A 395 -13.53 -12.49 -5.47
N ALA A 396 -12.40 -12.04 -4.91
CA ALA A 396 -11.19 -11.80 -5.69
C ALA A 396 -10.64 -13.08 -6.33
N TRP A 397 -10.56 -14.18 -5.57
CA TRP A 397 -10.10 -15.48 -6.09
C TRP A 397 -11.06 -16.08 -7.12
N THR A 398 -12.36 -16.00 -6.90
CA THR A 398 -13.36 -16.48 -7.89
C THR A 398 -13.32 -15.66 -9.17
N SER A 399 -13.23 -14.32 -9.08
CA SER A 399 -13.02 -13.45 -10.24
C SER A 399 -11.74 -13.82 -10.99
N PHE A 400 -10.62 -14.00 -10.28
CA PHE A 400 -9.33 -14.41 -10.84
C PHE A 400 -9.37 -15.76 -11.56
N LEU A 401 -9.95 -16.79 -10.92
CA LEU A 401 -10.06 -18.13 -11.49
C LEU A 401 -11.06 -18.19 -12.65
N SER A 402 -12.11 -17.37 -12.63
CA SER A 402 -13.13 -17.35 -13.68
C SER A 402 -12.65 -16.77 -15.01
N ARG A 403 -11.46 -16.13 -15.04
CA ARG A 403 -10.87 -15.45 -16.23
C ARG A 403 -11.80 -14.45 -16.93
N LYS A 404 -12.94 -14.08 -16.34
CA LYS A 404 -13.80 -13.04 -16.89
C LYS A 404 -13.02 -11.73 -16.76
N LYS A 405 -12.67 -11.13 -17.91
CA LYS A 405 -12.26 -9.72 -18.00
C LYS A 405 -13.46 -8.85 -17.57
N VAL A 406 -13.67 -8.73 -16.26
CA VAL A 406 -14.57 -7.75 -15.70
C VAL A 406 -13.75 -6.48 -15.55
N ASP A 407 -14.17 -5.40 -16.21
CA ASP A 407 -13.58 -4.08 -15.94
C ASP A 407 -13.98 -3.70 -14.51
N ASN A 408 -13.09 -4.00 -13.56
CA ASN A 408 -13.33 -3.79 -12.14
C ASN A 408 -13.54 -2.30 -11.82
N TRP A 409 -13.01 -1.40 -12.65
CA TRP A 409 -13.22 0.05 -12.54
C TRP A 409 -14.65 0.44 -12.91
N ALA A 410 -15.19 -0.11 -14.01
CA ALA A 410 -16.58 0.10 -14.38
C ALA A 410 -17.52 -0.56 -13.37
N ALA A 411 -17.12 -1.70 -12.80
CA ALA A 411 -17.86 -2.36 -11.73
C ALA A 411 -17.90 -1.52 -10.46
N GLN A 412 -16.79 -0.88 -10.07
CA GLN A 412 -16.66 0.04 -8.92
C GLN A 412 -17.49 1.33 -9.11
N ALA A 413 -17.35 2.00 -10.26
CA ALA A 413 -18.14 3.20 -10.57
C ALA A 413 -19.66 2.91 -10.68
N LYS A 414 -20.03 1.73 -11.21
CA LYS A 414 -21.42 1.24 -11.18
C LYS A 414 -21.85 0.81 -9.78
N ALA A 415 -20.88 0.48 -8.92
CA ALA A 415 -21.11 0.11 -7.54
C ALA A 415 -21.59 1.33 -6.73
N GLU A 416 -20.93 2.44 -6.93
CA GLU A 416 -21.27 3.74 -6.36
C GLU A 416 -22.63 4.26 -6.88
N LYS A 417 -23.02 3.91 -8.11
CA LYS A 417 -24.28 4.36 -8.77
C LYS A 417 -25.51 3.45 -8.59
N GLY A 418 -25.52 2.51 -7.65
CA GLY A 418 -26.79 1.92 -7.17
C GLY A 418 -27.50 0.86 -8.05
N GLY A 419 -26.86 0.22 -9.03
CA GLY A 419 -27.57 -0.73 -9.95
C GLY A 419 -27.27 -2.23 -9.80
N GLY A 420 -28.31 -3.06 -9.59
CA GLY A 420 -28.50 -4.41 -10.17
C GLY A 420 -28.53 -5.62 -9.21
N PHE A 421 -29.52 -6.52 -9.34
CA PHE A 421 -29.80 -7.72 -8.50
C PHE A 421 -28.81 -8.91 -8.61
N ALA A 422 -27.80 -8.86 -9.49
CA ALA A 422 -26.93 -10.00 -9.81
C ALA A 422 -25.92 -10.41 -8.70
N HIS A 423 -25.84 -9.67 -7.59
CA HIS A 423 -24.89 -9.91 -6.51
C HIS A 423 -25.32 -10.98 -5.49
N TRP A 424 -26.59 -11.44 -5.53
CA TRP A 424 -27.11 -12.43 -4.58
C TRP A 424 -26.86 -13.89 -4.99
N ALA A 425 -26.47 -14.16 -6.24
CA ALA A 425 -26.27 -15.54 -6.73
C ALA A 425 -25.24 -16.34 -5.90
N PRO A 426 -24.08 -15.80 -5.49
CA PRO A 426 -23.14 -16.50 -4.61
C PRO A 426 -23.73 -16.82 -3.23
N LEU A 427 -24.63 -15.97 -2.71
CA LEU A 427 -25.30 -16.21 -1.44
C LEU A 427 -26.23 -17.42 -1.54
N PHE A 428 -27.04 -17.50 -2.59
CA PHE A 428 -27.94 -18.64 -2.80
C PHE A 428 -27.19 -19.96 -3.01
N VAL A 429 -26.08 -19.94 -3.76
CA VAL A 429 -25.20 -21.11 -3.89
C VAL A 429 -24.60 -21.51 -2.54
N GLY A 430 -24.12 -20.54 -1.75
CA GLY A 430 -23.60 -20.79 -0.41
C GLY A 430 -24.65 -21.41 0.53
N ILE A 431 -25.88 -20.90 0.53
CA ILE A 431 -27.00 -21.48 1.27
C ILE A 431 -27.28 -22.91 0.81
N GLY A 432 -27.30 -23.15 -0.50
CA GLY A 432 -27.48 -24.49 -1.07
C GLY A 432 -26.40 -25.47 -0.63
N VAL A 433 -25.14 -25.04 -0.60
CA VAL A 433 -24.01 -25.86 -0.10
C VAL A 433 -24.17 -26.17 1.38
N VAL A 434 -24.54 -25.20 2.22
CA VAL A 434 -24.77 -25.42 3.65
C VAL A 434 -25.92 -26.40 3.89
N ILE A 435 -27.04 -26.26 3.16
CA ILE A 435 -28.17 -27.20 3.23
C ILE A 435 -27.72 -28.60 2.79
N ALA A 436 -27.00 -28.71 1.67
CA ALA A 436 -26.49 -29.99 1.18
C ALA A 436 -25.57 -30.67 2.21
N ILE A 437 -24.66 -29.92 2.85
CA ILE A 437 -23.81 -30.42 3.93
C ILE A 437 -24.67 -30.91 5.10
N GLY A 438 -25.70 -30.16 5.51
CA GLY A 438 -26.61 -30.56 6.59
C GLY A 438 -27.40 -31.83 6.27
N VAL A 439 -27.89 -31.96 5.03
CA VAL A 439 -28.58 -33.17 4.55
C VAL A 439 -27.62 -34.36 4.54
N ILE A 440 -26.44 -34.21 3.92
CA ILE A 440 -25.42 -35.26 3.91
C ILE A 440 -25.08 -35.68 5.34
N TRP A 441 -24.86 -34.72 6.25
CA TRP A 441 -24.61 -35.00 7.66
C TRP A 441 -25.72 -35.85 8.28
N SER A 442 -26.98 -35.50 8.06
CA SER A 442 -28.14 -36.23 8.60
C SER A 442 -28.31 -37.64 8.01
N LEU A 443 -27.76 -37.90 6.83
CA LEU A 443 -27.80 -39.22 6.18
C LEU A 443 -26.68 -40.16 6.67
N LEU A 444 -25.65 -39.62 7.33
CA LEU A 444 -24.58 -40.44 7.91
C LEU A 444 -25.06 -41.11 9.19
N GLY A 445 -24.70 -42.39 9.38
CA GLY A 445 -24.91 -43.08 10.65
C GLY A 445 -24.09 -42.44 11.78
N THR A 446 -24.58 -42.54 13.01
CA THR A 446 -23.96 -41.94 14.21
C THR A 446 -22.50 -42.36 14.40
N GLU A 447 -22.13 -43.58 14.02
CA GLU A 447 -20.75 -44.07 14.02
C GLU A 447 -19.83 -43.21 13.14
N VAL A 448 -20.27 -42.91 11.91
CA VAL A 448 -19.49 -42.10 10.96
C VAL A 448 -19.44 -40.65 11.39
N GLN A 449 -20.57 -40.09 11.85
CA GLN A 449 -20.61 -38.73 12.41
C GLN A 449 -19.62 -38.60 13.58
N SER A 450 -19.62 -39.57 14.50
CA SER A 450 -18.71 -39.60 15.65
C SER A 450 -17.25 -39.71 15.23
N ALA A 451 -16.93 -40.56 14.24
CA ALA A 451 -15.58 -40.68 13.69
C ALA A 451 -15.10 -39.36 13.04
N ILE A 452 -15.97 -38.67 12.29
CA ILE A 452 -15.64 -37.36 11.70
C ILE A 452 -15.33 -36.34 12.80
N LEU A 453 -16.14 -36.28 13.86
CA LEU A 453 -15.88 -35.36 14.98
C LEU A 453 -14.61 -35.72 15.74
N ALA A 454 -14.37 -37.01 15.99
CA ALA A 454 -13.22 -37.51 16.71
C ALA A 454 -11.88 -37.19 16.02
N VAL A 455 -11.86 -37.14 14.68
CA VAL A 455 -10.68 -36.73 13.90
C VAL A 455 -10.65 -35.22 13.68
N GLY A 456 -11.80 -34.61 13.38
CA GLY A 456 -11.91 -33.20 13.03
C GLY A 456 -11.49 -32.26 14.16
N TRP A 457 -11.91 -32.54 15.40
CA TRP A 457 -11.56 -31.69 16.55
C TRP A 457 -10.06 -31.66 16.84
N PRO A 458 -9.32 -32.78 16.90
CA PRO A 458 -7.85 -32.77 17.05
C PRO A 458 -7.13 -32.03 15.92
N VAL A 459 -7.52 -32.25 14.66
CA VAL A 459 -6.90 -31.57 13.52
C VAL A 459 -7.12 -30.06 13.63
N LEU A 460 -8.35 -29.62 13.92
CA LEU A 460 -8.66 -28.21 14.11
C LEU A 460 -7.90 -27.62 15.30
N ALA A 461 -7.78 -28.36 16.41
CA ALA A 461 -7.03 -27.94 17.59
C ALA A 461 -5.55 -27.71 17.27
N ILE A 462 -4.90 -28.63 16.53
CA ILE A 462 -3.49 -28.47 16.13
C ILE A 462 -3.30 -27.19 15.30
N VAL A 463 -4.12 -26.98 14.27
CA VAL A 463 -4.04 -25.79 13.42
C VAL A 463 -4.28 -24.52 14.25
N THR A 464 -5.27 -24.55 15.14
CA THR A 464 -5.62 -23.41 16.01
C THR A 464 -4.51 -23.09 17.01
N VAL A 465 -3.85 -24.11 17.59
CA VAL A 465 -2.70 -23.93 18.48
C VAL A 465 -1.55 -23.25 17.74
N VAL A 466 -1.22 -23.73 16.54
CA VAL A 466 -0.16 -23.13 15.71
C VAL A 466 -0.48 -21.66 15.39
N GLN A 467 -1.71 -21.35 14.97
CA GLN A 467 -2.14 -19.97 14.73
C GLN A 467 -2.08 -19.11 16.00
N THR A 468 -2.50 -19.65 17.13
CA THR A 468 -2.46 -18.97 18.43
C THR A 468 -1.04 -18.65 18.84
N LEU A 469 -0.09 -19.57 18.62
CA LEU A 469 1.34 -19.33 18.86
C LEU A 469 1.86 -18.20 17.96
N PHE A 470 1.52 -18.18 16.66
CA PHE A 470 1.89 -17.07 15.78
C PHE A 470 1.31 -15.72 16.24
N MET A 471 0.05 -15.69 16.66
CA MET A 471 -0.57 -14.49 17.22
C MET A 471 0.11 -14.07 18.53
N PHE A 472 0.44 -15.00 19.40
CA PHE A 472 1.15 -14.74 20.64
C PHE A 472 2.55 -14.16 20.39
N PHE A 473 3.32 -14.74 19.46
CA PHE A 473 4.62 -14.17 19.09
C PHE A 473 4.51 -12.76 18.51
N LYS A 474 3.49 -12.48 17.69
CA LYS A 474 3.20 -11.12 17.24
C LYS A 474 2.82 -10.20 18.40
N LEU A 475 2.02 -10.71 19.35
CA LEU A 475 1.57 -9.98 20.52
C LEU A 475 2.72 -9.61 21.45
N VAL A 476 3.77 -10.43 21.60
CA VAL A 476 4.90 -10.11 22.50
C VAL A 476 6.09 -9.44 21.78
N ARG A 477 6.05 -9.37 20.44
CA ARG A 477 7.14 -8.79 19.63
C ARG A 477 7.36 -7.32 19.96
N ARG A 478 8.62 -6.95 20.24
CA ARG A 478 9.01 -5.54 20.47
C ARG A 478 8.64 -4.65 19.27
N GLN A 479 8.03 -3.50 19.55
CA GLN A 479 7.58 -2.54 18.54
C GLN A 479 8.57 -1.39 18.28
N TYR A 480 9.69 -1.33 19.01
CA TYR A 480 10.75 -0.32 18.83
C TYR A 480 10.26 1.14 18.87
N GLY A 481 9.16 1.41 19.57
CA GLY A 481 8.56 2.74 19.66
C GLY A 481 7.74 3.16 18.44
N TYR A 482 7.65 2.34 17.40
CA TYR A 482 6.84 2.64 16.23
C TYR A 482 5.37 2.83 16.60
N ARG A 483 4.77 3.86 16.00
CA ARG A 483 3.34 4.15 16.00
C ARG A 483 2.87 4.26 14.55
N VAL A 484 1.60 4.00 14.34
CA VAL A 484 0.96 4.00 13.02
C VAL A 484 -0.29 4.85 12.99
#